data_AF-A0A8B7NMG8-F1
#
_entry.id   AF-A0A8B7NMG8-F1
#
_cell.length_a   1.000
_cell.length_b   1.000
_cell.length_c   1.000
_cell.angle_alpha   90.00
_cell.angle_beta   90.00
_cell.angle_gamma   90.00
#
_symmetry.space_group_name_H-M   'P 1'
#
loop_
_entity.id
_entity.type
_entity.pdbx_description
1 polymer ?
#
loop_
_entity_poly.entity_id
_entity_poly.type
_entity_poly.pdbx_seq_one_letter_code
_entity_poly.pdbx_strand_id
1 'polypeptide(L)'
;LFQYKIAPQDTPDPYSFGLEVNDDEFTNYQSRQESQDEQGVVRGQYSYVAPNGVRITVTYTADAVNGYQASIKEEQTDIIVRPPVPAPLPNDARAAPLRA
;
A
#
# COMPACT_ATOMS: atom_id res chain seq x y z
N LEU A 1 -6.55 45.97 19.07
CA LEU A 1 -7.12 44.61 18.92
C LEU A 1 -6.76 44.12 17.53
N PHE A 2 -5.94 43.06 17.43
CA PHE A 2 -5.75 42.37 16.15
C PHE A 2 -6.78 41.25 16.08
N GLN A 3 -7.76 41.37 15.17
CA GLN A 3 -8.61 40.24 14.81
C GLN A 3 -7.74 39.26 14.01
N TYR A 4 -7.45 38.09 14.57
CA TYR A 4 -6.99 36.96 13.77
C TYR A 4 -8.15 36.56 12.85
N LYS A 5 -8.01 36.84 11.56
CA LYS A 5 -8.84 36.19 10.53
C LYS A 5 -8.39 34.74 10.47
N ILE A 6 -9.20 33.84 11.01
CA ILE A 6 -9.03 32.41 10.74
C ILE A 6 -9.21 32.26 9.23
N ALA A 7 -8.16 31.84 8.53
CA ALA A 7 -8.23 31.52 7.11
C ALA A 7 -9.34 30.47 6.90
N PRO A 8 -10.06 30.49 5.77
CA PRO A 8 -10.97 29.39 5.44
C PRO A 8 -10.19 28.08 5.61
N GLN A 9 -10.77 27.16 6.38
CA GLN A 9 -10.21 25.85 6.65
C GLN A 9 -9.70 25.26 5.34
N ASP A 10 -8.44 24.83 5.31
CA ASP A 10 -7.77 24.21 4.16
C ASP A 10 -8.43 22.84 3.91
N THR A 11 -9.67 22.86 3.39
CA THR A 11 -10.46 21.67 3.10
C THR A 11 -9.83 21.03 1.88
N PRO A 12 -9.30 19.80 2.00
CA PRO A 12 -8.58 19.20 0.90
C PRO A 12 -9.57 18.81 -0.22
N ASP A 13 -9.13 18.92 -1.47
CA ASP A 13 -9.92 18.49 -2.61
C ASP A 13 -10.17 16.97 -2.54
N PRO A 14 -11.41 16.50 -2.75
CA PRO A 14 -11.72 15.08 -2.79
C PRO A 14 -10.97 14.36 -3.90
N TYR A 15 -10.61 13.10 -3.65
CA TYR A 15 -10.04 12.22 -4.67
C TYR A 15 -10.58 10.80 -4.53
N SER A 16 -10.41 10.02 -5.59
CA SER A 16 -10.59 8.57 -5.58
C SER A 16 -9.64 7.93 -6.59
N PHE A 17 -9.05 6.80 -6.23
CA PHE A 17 -8.29 5.99 -7.17
C PHE A 17 -8.46 4.49 -6.90
N GLY A 18 -8.10 3.68 -7.90
CA GLY A 18 -8.08 2.24 -7.84
C GLY A 18 -6.94 1.67 -8.67
N LEU A 19 -6.31 0.62 -8.17
CA LEU A 19 -5.24 -0.14 -8.82
C LEU A 19 -5.50 -1.63 -8.63
N GLU A 20 -5.23 -2.41 -9.66
CA GLU A 20 -5.35 -3.87 -9.63
C GLU A 20 -4.22 -4.49 -10.46
N VAL A 21 -3.56 -5.48 -9.90
CA VAL A 21 -2.54 -6.30 -10.54
C VAL A 21 -2.98 -7.75 -10.40
N ASN A 22 -3.21 -8.39 -11.54
CA ASN A 22 -3.51 -9.82 -11.65
C ASN A 22 -2.50 -10.42 -12.62
N ASP A 23 -1.38 -10.88 -12.08
CA ASP A 23 -0.26 -11.40 -12.84
C ASP A 23 -0.02 -12.87 -12.47
N ASP A 24 -0.57 -13.76 -13.30
CA ASP A 24 -0.45 -15.21 -13.11
C ASP A 24 0.98 -15.71 -13.40
N GLU A 25 1.74 -15.03 -14.25
CA GLU A 25 3.10 -15.43 -14.66
C GLU A 25 4.08 -15.26 -13.49
N PHE A 26 4.00 -14.12 -12.80
CA PHE A 26 4.84 -13.81 -11.65
C PHE A 26 4.12 -14.03 -10.31
N THR A 27 2.90 -14.56 -10.33
CA THR A 27 2.06 -14.83 -9.15
C THR A 27 1.90 -13.60 -8.25
N ASN A 28 1.76 -12.44 -8.88
CA ASN A 28 1.64 -11.17 -8.22
C ASN A 28 0.19 -10.70 -8.29
N TYR A 29 -0.50 -10.75 -7.15
CA TYR A 29 -1.87 -10.32 -7.00
C TYR A 29 -1.94 -9.23 -5.95
N GLN A 30 -2.27 -8.03 -6.38
CA GLN A 30 -2.36 -6.86 -5.50
C GLN A 30 -3.53 -5.99 -5.94
N SER A 31 -4.21 -5.37 -4.99
CA SER A 31 -5.21 -4.35 -5.27
C SER A 31 -5.16 -3.23 -4.25
N ARG A 32 -5.56 -2.03 -4.67
CA ARG A 32 -5.79 -0.91 -3.76
C ARG A 32 -6.89 -0.02 -4.29
N GLN A 33 -7.78 0.39 -3.42
CA GLN A 33 -8.73 1.47 -3.67
C GLN A 33 -8.72 2.41 -2.48
N GLU A 34 -8.80 3.70 -2.74
CA GLU A 34 -8.79 4.74 -1.70
C GLU A 34 -9.53 5.96 -2.20
N SER A 35 -10.24 6.62 -1.29
CA SER A 35 -10.85 7.92 -1.51
C SER A 35 -10.70 8.81 -0.30
N GLN A 36 -10.79 10.12 -0.53
CA GLN A 36 -10.84 11.14 0.50
C GLN A 36 -12.02 12.07 0.22
N ASP A 37 -12.80 12.38 1.25
CA ASP A 37 -13.89 13.34 1.16
C ASP A 37 -13.43 14.79 1.41
N GLU A 38 -14.37 15.74 1.27
CA GLU A 38 -14.12 17.18 1.45
C GLU A 38 -13.70 17.54 2.89
N GLN A 39 -13.93 16.62 3.84
CA GLN A 39 -13.53 16.78 5.24
C GLN A 39 -12.13 16.20 5.51
N GLY A 40 -11.46 15.66 4.48
CA GLY A 40 -10.15 15.04 4.58
C GLY A 40 -10.19 13.63 5.17
N VAL A 41 -11.37 12.99 5.26
CA VAL A 41 -11.45 11.62 5.77
C VAL A 41 -11.09 10.65 4.65
N VAL A 42 -10.00 9.93 4.85
CA VAL A 42 -9.51 8.89 3.93
C VAL A 42 -10.15 7.57 4.29
N ARG A 43 -10.65 6.85 3.28
CA ARG A 43 -11.13 5.46 3.41
C ARG A 43 -10.56 4.64 2.28
N GLY A 44 -10.07 3.45 2.60
CA GLY A 44 -9.52 2.59 1.57
C GLY A 44 -9.36 1.15 2.00
N GLN A 45 -9.00 0.35 1.02
CA GLN A 45 -8.62 -1.04 1.21
C GLN A 45 -7.47 -1.37 0.28
N TYR A 46 -6.51 -2.15 0.75
CA TYR A 46 -5.55 -2.81 -0.12
C TYR A 46 -5.50 -4.30 0.17
N SER A 47 -5.12 -5.09 -0.82
CA SER A 47 -4.89 -6.52 -0.65
C SER A 47 -3.64 -6.98 -1.39
N TYR A 48 -3.02 -8.03 -0.88
CA TYR A 48 -1.93 -8.74 -1.54
C TYR A 48 -1.93 -10.22 -1.15
N VAL A 49 -1.39 -11.08 -2.01
CA VAL A 49 -1.14 -12.49 -1.68
C VAL A 49 0.27 -12.63 -1.13
N ALA A 50 0.38 -13.09 0.12
CA ALA A 50 1.65 -13.32 0.80
C ALA A 50 2.34 -14.60 0.29
N PRO A 51 3.66 -14.80 0.55
CA PRO A 51 4.40 -15.96 0.03
C PRO A 51 3.86 -17.34 0.44
N ASN A 52 3.08 -17.40 1.52
CA ASN A 52 2.39 -18.62 1.99
C ASN A 52 1.03 -18.85 1.31
N GLY A 53 0.67 -18.06 0.31
CA GLY A 53 -0.62 -18.15 -0.40
C GLY A 53 -1.80 -17.55 0.36
N VAL A 54 -1.58 -16.87 1.50
CA VAL A 54 -2.64 -16.17 2.23
C VAL A 54 -2.87 -14.80 1.60
N ARG A 55 -4.11 -14.49 1.25
CA ARG A 55 -4.51 -13.13 0.89
C ARG A 55 -4.70 -12.32 2.16
N ILE A 56 -3.95 -11.24 2.27
CA ILE A 56 -4.06 -10.24 3.31
C ILE A 56 -4.85 -9.08 2.73
N THR A 57 -5.96 -8.71 3.37
CA THR A 57 -6.76 -7.53 3.03
C THR A 57 -6.77 -6.59 4.21
N VAL A 58 -6.30 -5.36 4.00
CA VAL A 58 -6.28 -4.31 5.02
C VAL A 58 -7.31 -3.25 4.66
N THR A 59 -8.30 -3.05 5.52
CA THR A 59 -9.31 -2.00 5.39
C THR A 59 -9.00 -0.91 6.39
N TYR A 60 -8.94 0.35 5.94
CA TYR A 60 -8.50 1.47 6.76
C TYR A 60 -9.31 2.74 6.58
N THR A 61 -9.30 3.55 7.63
CA THR A 61 -9.86 4.90 7.71
C THR A 61 -8.83 5.82 8.35
N ALA A 62 -8.70 7.07 7.90
CA ALA A 62 -7.94 8.10 8.59
C ALA A 62 -8.74 9.40 8.66
N ASP A 63 -8.80 10.00 9.84
CA ASP A 63 -9.45 11.29 10.08
C ASP A 63 -8.71 12.14 11.13
N ALA A 64 -9.03 13.43 11.22
CA ALA A 64 -8.36 14.37 12.11
C ALA A 64 -8.60 14.13 13.61
N VAL A 65 -9.65 13.38 13.98
CA VAL A 65 -10.07 13.14 15.37
C VAL A 65 -9.49 11.83 15.90
N ASN A 66 -9.59 10.75 15.13
CA ASN A 66 -9.22 9.39 15.52
C ASN A 66 -7.88 8.92 14.94
N GLY A 67 -7.29 9.67 14.00
CA GLY A 67 -6.08 9.26 13.30
C GLY A 67 -6.32 8.05 12.38
N TYR A 68 -5.24 7.31 12.09
CA TYR A 68 -5.30 6.11 11.24
C TYR A 68 -5.78 4.89 12.03
N GLN A 69 -6.78 4.20 11.49
CA GLN A 69 -7.33 2.96 12.02
C GLN A 69 -7.43 1.92 10.91
N ALA A 70 -7.09 0.67 11.20
CA ALA A 70 -7.14 -0.41 10.22
C ALA A 70 -7.56 -1.74 10.84
N SER A 71 -8.12 -2.61 9.99
CA SER A 71 -8.40 -4.01 10.29
C SER A 71 -7.84 -4.89 9.20
N ILE A 72 -7.39 -6.08 9.58
CA ILE A 72 -6.78 -7.06 8.68
C ILE A 72 -7.70 -8.28 8.59
N LYS A 73 -7.94 -8.74 7.36
CA LYS A 73 -8.56 -10.03 7.06
C LYS A 73 -7.53 -10.91 6.37
N GLU A 74 -7.37 -12.12 6.87
CA GLU A 74 -6.53 -13.16 6.25
C GLU A 74 -7.42 -14.23 5.65
N GLU A 75 -7.14 -14.64 4.42
CA GLU A 75 -7.89 -15.67 3.71
C GLU A 75 -6.93 -16.61 2.99
N GLN A 76 -6.99 -17.91 3.31
CA GLN A 76 -6.20 -18.91 2.60
C GLN A 76 -6.70 -19.02 1.16
N THR A 77 -5.76 -19.01 0.20
CA THR A 77 -6.06 -19.20 -1.22
C THR A 77 -5.38 -20.45 -1.76
N ASP A 78 -5.76 -20.85 -2.98
CA ASP A 78 -5.10 -21.91 -3.74
C ASP A 78 -3.88 -21.40 -4.55
N ILE A 79 -3.49 -20.13 -4.37
CA ILE A 79 -2.38 -19.51 -5.10
C ILE A 79 -1.06 -19.97 -4.49
N ILE A 80 -0.21 -20.58 -5.33
CA ILE A 80 1.17 -20.93 -4.99
C ILE A 80 2.08 -19.83 -5.52
N VAL A 81 2.62 -19.00 -4.62
CA VAL A 81 3.50 -17.87 -4.99
C VAL A 81 4.87 -18.39 -5.45
N ARG A 82 5.29 -17.97 -6.64
CA ARG A 82 6.60 -18.26 -7.25
C ARG A 82 7.54 -17.07 -7.02
N PRO A 83 8.54 -17.17 -6.12
CA PRO A 83 9.48 -16.08 -5.93
C PRO A 83 10.31 -15.86 -7.20
N PRO A 84 10.64 -14.59 -7.54
CA PRO A 84 11.48 -14.31 -8.69
C PRO A 84 12.88 -14.91 -8.50
N VAL A 85 13.40 -15.55 -9.55
CA VAL A 85 14.78 -16.04 -9.56
C VAL A 85 15.71 -14.84 -9.81
N PRO A 86 16.65 -14.53 -8.90
CA PRO A 86 17.61 -13.46 -9.14
C PRO A 86 18.38 -13.70 -10.44
N ALA A 87 18.58 -12.65 -11.23
CA ALA A 87 19.47 -12.74 -12.39
C ALA A 87 20.88 -13.16 -11.92
N PRO A 88 21.60 -13.99 -12.69
CA PRO A 88 23.00 -14.29 -12.41
C PRO A 88 23.78 -12.97 -12.24
N LEU A 89 24.62 -12.89 -11.21
CA LEU A 89 25.54 -11.77 -11.08
C LEU A 89 26.43 -11.70 -12.33
N PRO A 90 26.71 -10.50 -12.86
CA PRO A 90 27.72 -10.36 -13.90
C PRO A 90 29.04 -10.99 -13.44
N ASN A 91 29.72 -11.72 -14.32
CA ASN A 91 30.96 -12.44 -13.99
C ASN A 91 32.08 -11.54 -13.43
N ASP A 92 31.98 -10.21 -13.61
CA ASP A 92 32.93 -9.22 -13.11
C ASP A 92 32.65 -8.74 -11.68
N ALA A 93 31.52 -9.15 -11.07
CA ALA A 93 31.20 -8.89 -9.67
C ALA A 93 31.98 -9.83 -8.73
N ARG A 94 33.31 -9.91 -8.88
CA ARG A 94 34.15 -10.37 -7.77
C ARG A 94 33.94 -9.39 -6.63
N ALA A 95 33.53 -9.92 -5.48
CA ALA A 95 33.34 -9.16 -4.25
C ALA A 95 34.45 -8.12 -4.10
N ALA A 96 34.06 -6.84 -4.12
CA ALA A 96 34.98 -5.77 -3.77
C ALA A 96 35.58 -6.14 -2.40
N PRO A 97 36.91 -6.15 -2.24
CA PRO A 97 37.50 -6.53 -0.97
C PRO A 97 36.97 -5.57 0.11
N LEU A 98 36.53 -6.12 1.25
CA LEU A 98 36.23 -5.31 2.43
C LEU A 98 37.47 -4.46 2.72
N ARG A 99 37.33 -3.14 2.68
CA ARG A 99 38.36 -2.24 3.20
C ARG A 99 38.33 -2.38 4.73
N ALA A 100 39.37 -3.01 5.27
CA ALA A 100 39.69 -2.99 6.70
C ALA A 100 40.37 -1.65 7.07
#